data_AF-A0A0R3NSW6-F1
#
_entry.id   AF-A0A0R3NSW6-F1
#
_cell.length_a   1.000
_cell.length_b   1.000
_cell.length_c   1.000
_cell.angle_alpha   90.00
_cell.angle_beta   90.00
_cell.angle_gamma   90.00
#
_symmetry.space_group_name_H-M   'P 1'
#
loop_
_entity.id
_entity.type
_entity.pdbx_description
1 polymer ?
#
loop_
_entity_poly.entity_id
_entity_poly.type
_entity_poly.pdbx_seq_one_letter_code
_entity_poly.pdbx_strand_id
1 'polypeptide(L)'
;MCLSSEYDKICTWCFAVWNIILGLTWSILGYLAVIGHEHGLHSRYYDIVVCLYTVTVCICAPLHLLSGILIIVGDWKDSQQTFKVGKNLSNLFPFFLLGTIIFPVIHFIGLGRVCSYYEKRWK
;
A
#
# COMPACT_ATOMS: atom_id res chain seq x y z
N MET A 1 -19.98 -13.72 17.76
CA MET A 1 -19.39 -13.66 16.40
C MET A 1 -19.51 -12.28 15.74
N CYS A 2 -20.57 -11.50 15.99
CA CYS A 2 -20.80 -10.18 15.35
C CYS A 2 -19.72 -9.13 15.59
N LEU A 3 -19.20 -8.99 16.82
CA LEU A 3 -18.15 -8.00 17.14
C LEU A 3 -16.88 -8.18 16.31
N SER A 4 -16.45 -9.43 16.05
CA SER A 4 -15.23 -9.69 15.27
C SER A 4 -15.33 -9.21 13.82
N SER A 5 -16.55 -9.15 13.27
CA SER A 5 -16.79 -8.72 11.88
C SER A 5 -16.64 -7.20 11.74
N GLU A 6 -17.14 -6.44 12.71
CA GLU A 6 -16.99 -4.97 12.73
C GLU A 6 -15.54 -4.54 12.94
N TYR A 7 -14.82 -5.20 13.85
CA TYR A 7 -13.39 -4.92 14.05
C TYR A 7 -12.57 -5.23 12.79
N ASP A 8 -12.80 -6.38 12.14
CA ASP A 8 -12.09 -6.74 10.92
C ASP A 8 -12.40 -5.77 9.76
N LYS A 9 -13.63 -5.25 9.69
CA LYS A 9 -14.00 -4.19 8.74
C LYS A 9 -13.23 -2.89 8.98
N ILE A 10 -13.19 -2.42 10.23
CA ILE A 10 -12.47 -1.19 10.59
C ILE A 10 -10.98 -1.37 10.27
N CYS A 11 -10.37 -2.49 10.66
CA CYS A 11 -8.97 -2.78 10.35
C CYS A 11 -8.71 -2.81 8.83
N THR A 12 -9.62 -3.38 8.05
CA THR A 12 -9.56 -3.41 6.59
C THR A 12 -9.57 -1.99 6.00
N TRP A 13 -10.46 -1.13 6.48
CA TRP A 13 -10.54 0.27 6.06
C TRP A 13 -9.29 1.06 6.47
N CYS A 14 -8.82 0.91 7.71
CA CYS A 14 -7.58 1.53 8.17
C CYS A 14 -6.39 1.09 7.33
N PHE A 15 -6.28 -0.20 6.99
CA PHE A 15 -5.23 -0.73 6.12
C PHE A 15 -5.32 -0.16 4.69
N ALA A 16 -6.53 -0.03 4.15
CA ALA A 16 -6.73 0.55 2.83
C ALA A 16 -6.34 2.03 2.79
N VAL A 17 -6.74 2.81 3.81
CA VAL A 17 -6.34 4.22 3.98
C VAL A 17 -4.83 4.33 4.16
N TRP A 18 -4.22 3.45 4.96
CA TRP A 18 -2.78 3.37 5.13
C TRP A 18 -2.06 3.15 3.80
N ASN A 19 -2.53 2.23 2.95
CA ASN A 19 -1.97 2.01 1.62
C ASN A 19 -2.08 3.24 0.71
N ILE A 20 -3.21 3.97 0.78
CA ILE A 20 -3.37 5.22 0.02
C ILE A 20 -2.37 6.27 0.49
N ILE A 21 -2.26 6.49 1.82
CA ILE A 21 -1.34 7.47 2.40
C ILE A 21 0.10 7.11 2.02
N LEU A 22 0.52 5.86 2.18
CA LEU A 22 1.85 5.42 1.78
C LEU A 22 2.10 5.64 0.28
N GLY A 23 1.16 5.26 -0.58
CA GLY A 23 1.28 5.47 -2.03
C GLY A 23 1.47 6.95 -2.38
N LEU A 24 0.74 7.86 -1.72
CA LEU A 24 0.91 9.30 -1.91
C LEU A 24 2.25 9.81 -1.37
N THR A 25 2.65 9.41 -0.16
CA THR A 25 3.92 9.80 0.44
C THR A 25 5.10 9.38 -0.43
N TRP A 26 5.12 8.13 -0.91
CA TRP A 26 6.18 7.63 -1.79
C TRP A 26 6.21 8.36 -3.13
N SER A 27 5.04 8.66 -3.71
CA SER A 27 4.93 9.47 -4.93
C SER A 27 5.58 10.84 -4.76
N ILE A 28 5.26 11.55 -3.67
CA ILE A 28 5.82 12.88 -3.36
C ILE A 28 7.33 12.79 -3.16
N LEU A 29 7.80 11.82 -2.36
CA LEU A 29 9.22 11.67 -2.07
C LEU A 29 10.06 11.38 -3.31
N GLY A 30 9.60 10.47 -4.18
CA GLY A 30 10.37 10.19 -5.39
C GLY A 30 10.26 11.30 -6.45
N TYR A 31 9.15 12.05 -6.51
CA TYR A 31 9.10 13.26 -7.34
C TYR A 31 10.12 14.31 -6.87
N LEU A 32 10.22 14.54 -5.56
CA LEU A 32 11.25 15.41 -4.98
C LEU A 32 12.68 14.91 -5.25
N ALA A 33 12.91 13.59 -5.21
CA ALA A 33 14.20 13.00 -5.53
C ALA A 33 14.60 13.23 -6.99
N VAL A 34 13.65 13.10 -7.93
CA VAL A 34 13.89 13.38 -9.36
C VAL A 34 14.19 14.87 -9.58
N ILE A 35 13.43 15.77 -8.95
CA ILE A 35 13.71 17.22 -9.02
C ILE A 35 15.12 17.54 -8.48
N GLY A 36 15.48 16.97 -7.34
CA GLY A 36 16.80 17.20 -6.74
C GLY A 36 17.94 16.72 -7.64
N HIS A 37 17.73 15.60 -8.36
CA HIS A 37 18.66 15.10 -9.36
C HIS A 37 18.83 16.07 -10.53
N GLU A 38 17.74 16.57 -11.11
CA GLU A 38 17.77 17.53 -12.22
C GLU A 38 18.44 18.86 -11.82
N HIS A 39 18.35 19.27 -10.55
CA HIS A 39 18.99 20.49 -10.04
C HIS A 39 20.47 20.32 -9.62
N GLY A 40 21.13 19.23 -10.05
CA GLY A 40 22.58 19.10 -9.96
C GLY A 40 23.10 18.50 -8.65
N LEU A 41 22.24 17.86 -7.85
CA LEU A 41 22.71 16.98 -6.77
C LEU A 41 23.24 15.68 -7.39
N HIS A 42 24.47 15.70 -7.89
CA HIS A 42 25.08 14.50 -8.46
C HIS A 42 26.14 13.91 -7.54
N SER A 43 25.88 12.67 -7.11
CA SER A 43 26.90 11.79 -6.54
C SER A 43 26.51 10.35 -6.88
N ARG A 44 27.49 9.45 -7.01
CA ARG A 44 27.22 8.04 -7.32
C ARG A 44 26.23 7.38 -6.35
N TYR A 45 26.23 7.81 -5.08
CA TYR A 45 25.26 7.36 -4.08
C TYR A 45 23.87 7.93 -4.33
N TYR A 46 23.79 9.20 -4.72
CA TYR A 46 22.53 9.87 -5.03
C TYR A 46 21.86 9.28 -6.26
N ASP A 47 22.60 8.91 -7.31
CA ASP A 47 22.03 8.31 -8.52
C ASP A 47 21.37 6.94 -8.25
N ILE A 48 21.99 6.12 -7.39
CA ILE A 48 21.42 4.84 -6.94
C ILE A 48 20.13 5.09 -6.14
N VAL A 49 20.15 6.08 -5.25
CA VAL A 49 18.99 6.46 -4.45
C VAL A 49 17.85 6.93 -5.36
N VAL A 50 18.12 7.82 -6.31
CA VAL A 50 17.14 8.31 -7.30
C VAL A 50 16.55 7.13 -8.08
N CYS A 51 17.37 6.20 -8.59
CA CYS A 51 16.89 5.02 -9.29
C CYS A 51 15.93 4.16 -8.43
N LEU A 52 16.26 3.90 -7.16
CA LEU A 52 15.39 3.18 -6.23
C LEU A 52 14.08 3.92 -5.96
N TYR A 53 14.14 5.25 -5.79
CA TYR A 53 12.95 6.07 -5.62
C TYR A 53 12.09 6.12 -6.89
N THR A 54 12.69 6.19 -8.09
CA THR A 54 11.98 6.16 -9.36
C THR A 54 11.23 4.84 -9.54
N VAL A 55 11.86 3.69 -9.26
CA VAL A 55 11.18 2.39 -9.30
C VAL A 55 10.03 2.34 -8.28
N THR A 56 10.25 2.89 -7.09
CA THR A 56 9.22 2.98 -6.04
C THR A 56 8.05 3.84 -6.49
N VAL A 57 8.29 4.98 -7.14
CA VAL A 57 7.24 5.88 -7.64
C VAL A 57 6.52 5.33 -8.85
N CYS A 58 7.22 4.73 -9.82
CA CYS A 58 6.59 4.27 -11.04
C CYS A 58 5.78 2.99 -10.85
N ILE A 59 6.15 2.17 -9.87
CA ILE A 59 5.55 0.83 -9.68
C ILE A 59 4.86 0.74 -8.32
N CYS A 60 5.61 0.89 -7.23
CA CYS A 60 5.09 0.56 -5.90
C CYS A 60 4.00 1.52 -5.42
N ALA A 61 4.20 2.83 -5.62
CA ALA A 61 3.27 3.86 -5.18
C ALA A 61 1.89 3.78 -5.87
N PRO A 62 1.80 3.67 -7.22
CA PRO A 62 0.54 3.44 -7.92
C PRO A 62 -0.15 2.17 -7.44
N LEU A 63 0.59 1.08 -7.24
CA LEU A 63 -0.02 -0.16 -6.82
C LEU A 63 -0.53 -0.10 -5.36
N HIS A 64 0.18 0.56 -4.45
CA HIS A 64 -0.31 0.83 -3.09
C HIS A 64 -1.61 1.64 -3.13
N LEU A 65 -1.61 2.74 -3.88
CA LEU A 65 -2.75 3.64 -4.03
C LEU A 65 -3.96 2.91 -4.63
N LEU A 66 -3.75 2.19 -5.74
CA LEU A 66 -4.79 1.38 -6.38
C LEU A 66 -5.30 0.29 -5.44
N SER A 67 -4.42 -0.39 -4.69
CA SER A 67 -4.84 -1.46 -3.78
C SER A 67 -5.77 -0.95 -2.69
N GLY A 68 -5.46 0.19 -2.07
CA GLY A 68 -6.30 0.80 -1.04
C GLY A 68 -7.64 1.29 -1.62
N ILE A 69 -7.62 1.95 -2.79
CA ILE A 69 -8.85 2.38 -3.47
C ILE A 69 -9.73 1.18 -3.81
N LEU A 70 -9.17 0.11 -4.36
CA LEU A 70 -9.93 -1.08 -4.76
C LEU A 70 -10.52 -1.82 -3.55
N ILE A 71 -9.84 -1.84 -2.40
CA ILE A 71 -10.40 -2.40 -1.15
C ILE A 71 -11.61 -1.58 -0.69
N ILE A 72 -11.49 -0.24 -0.63
CA ILE A 72 -12.59 0.64 -0.20
C ILE A 72 -13.76 0.59 -1.17
N VAL A 73 -13.50 0.73 -2.47
CA VAL A 73 -14.54 0.69 -3.51
C VAL A 73 -15.18 -0.69 -3.58
N GLY A 74 -14.40 -1.75 -3.41
CA GLY A 74 -14.91 -3.12 -3.37
C GLY A 74 -15.85 -3.34 -2.20
N ASP A 75 -15.53 -2.85 -1.00
CA ASP A 75 -16.42 -2.93 0.16
C ASP A 75 -17.67 -2.06 0.00
N TRP A 76 -17.50 -0.81 -0.46
CA TRP A 76 -18.61 0.13 -0.62
C TRP A 76 -19.61 -0.31 -1.68
N LYS A 77 -19.13 -0.84 -2.81
CA LYS A 77 -19.99 -1.36 -3.90
C LYS A 77 -20.39 -2.83 -3.73
N ASP A 78 -20.03 -3.46 -2.62
CA ASP A 78 -20.20 -4.90 -2.38
C ASP A 78 -19.68 -5.79 -3.52
N SER A 79 -18.59 -5.36 -4.17
CA SER A 79 -17.99 -6.06 -5.30
C SER A 79 -16.83 -6.95 -4.83
N GLN A 80 -17.12 -8.25 -4.73
CA GLN A 80 -16.13 -9.27 -4.35
C GLN A 80 -14.88 -9.25 -5.26
N GLN A 81 -15.07 -9.07 -6.58
CA GLN A 81 -13.97 -9.07 -7.54
C GLN A 81 -13.06 -7.86 -7.32
N THR A 82 -13.62 -6.66 -7.19
CA THR A 82 -12.87 -5.42 -6.95
C THR A 82 -12.08 -5.52 -5.65
N PHE A 83 -12.72 -5.99 -4.58
CA PHE A 83 -12.05 -6.19 -3.29
C PHE A 83 -10.91 -7.21 -3.39
N LYS A 84 -11.14 -8.35 -4.05
CA LYS A 84 -10.15 -9.41 -4.21
C LYS A 84 -8.92 -8.93 -4.98
N VAL A 85 -9.11 -8.14 -6.05
CA VAL A 85 -7.99 -7.53 -6.79
C VAL A 85 -7.21 -6.58 -5.89
N GLY A 86 -7.89 -5.70 -5.14
CA GLY A 86 -7.24 -4.81 -4.19
C GLY A 86 -6.41 -5.56 -3.15
N LYS A 87 -6.98 -6.58 -2.52
CA LYS A 87 -6.30 -7.46 -1.55
C LYS A 87 -5.07 -8.15 -2.14
N ASN A 88 -5.18 -8.71 -3.35
CA ASN A 88 -4.09 -9.41 -3.99
C ASN A 88 -2.94 -8.46 -4.36
N LEU A 89 -3.27 -7.26 -4.84
CA LEU A 89 -2.27 -6.23 -5.07
C LEU A 89 -1.53 -5.91 -3.76
N SER A 90 -2.25 -5.68 -2.65
CA SER A 90 -1.64 -5.36 -1.36
C SER A 90 -0.65 -6.41 -0.83
N ASN A 91 -0.73 -7.66 -1.28
CA ASN A 91 0.16 -8.74 -0.85
C ASN A 91 1.58 -8.65 -1.46
N LEU A 92 1.75 -7.94 -2.57
CA LEU A 92 3.05 -7.85 -3.26
C LEU A 92 4.03 -6.86 -2.60
N PHE A 93 3.58 -6.07 -1.62
CA PHE A 93 4.34 -4.92 -1.11
C PHE A 93 5.24 -5.07 0.13
N PRO A 94 5.24 -6.15 0.95
CA PRO A 94 6.07 -6.17 2.15
C PRO A 94 7.59 -6.10 1.86
N PHE A 95 7.99 -6.20 0.59
CA PHE A 95 9.40 -6.20 0.17
C PHE A 95 10.06 -4.82 0.04
N PHE A 96 9.32 -3.73 -0.11
CA PHE A 96 9.91 -2.41 -0.39
C PHE A 96 9.98 -1.46 0.81
N LEU A 97 9.33 -1.80 1.93
CA LEU A 97 9.36 -1.04 3.18
C LEU A 97 10.58 -1.44 4.04
N LEU A 98 11.78 -1.36 3.47
CA LEU A 98 13.03 -1.81 4.11
C LEU A 98 13.58 -0.87 5.19
N GLY A 99 12.99 0.32 5.36
CA GLY A 99 13.52 1.34 6.28
C GLY A 99 13.25 1.08 7.76
N THR A 100 12.18 0.35 8.11
CA THR A 100 11.81 0.09 9.51
C THR A 100 11.07 -1.25 9.64
N ILE A 101 11.51 -2.11 10.56
CA ILE A 101 10.91 -3.44 10.84
C ILE A 101 9.41 -3.34 11.22
N ILE A 102 9.00 -2.19 11.75
CA ILE A 102 7.62 -1.93 12.19
C ILE A 102 6.63 -1.96 11.02
N PHE A 103 7.02 -1.46 9.85
CA PHE A 103 6.11 -1.31 8.71
C PHE A 103 5.69 -2.66 8.12
N PRO A 104 6.60 -3.61 7.84
CA PRO A 104 6.22 -4.97 7.43
C PRO A 104 5.30 -5.67 8.45
N VAL A 105 5.58 -5.54 9.75
CA VAL A 105 4.77 -6.17 10.79
C VAL A 105 3.33 -5.65 10.78
N ILE A 106 3.15 -4.32 10.77
CA ILE A 106 1.82 -3.70 10.67
C ILE A 106 1.13 -4.13 9.37
N HIS A 107 1.87 -4.21 8.27
CA HIS A 107 1.34 -4.62 6.98
C HIS A 107 0.81 -6.06 6.99
N PHE A 108 1.58 -7.01 7.54
CA PHE A 108 1.15 -8.41 7.61
C PHE A 108 -0.04 -8.61 8.54
N ILE A 109 -0.07 -7.92 9.70
CA ILE A 109 -1.21 -7.96 10.61
C ILE A 109 -2.46 -7.40 9.91
N GLY A 110 -2.34 -6.24 9.25
CA GLY A 110 -3.42 -5.62 8.50
C GLY A 110 -3.93 -6.52 7.36
N LEU A 111 -3.02 -7.09 6.58
CA LEU A 111 -3.37 -8.01 5.49
C LEU A 111 -4.08 -9.27 6.00
N GLY A 112 -3.65 -9.83 7.14
CA GLY A 112 -4.34 -10.94 7.79
C GLY A 112 -5.79 -10.60 8.13
N ARG A 113 -6.03 -9.37 8.62
CA ARG A 113 -7.39 -8.87 8.90
C ARG A 113 -8.21 -8.65 7.64
N VAL A 114 -7.62 -8.11 6.58
CA VAL A 114 -8.27 -7.97 5.27
C VAL A 114 -8.67 -9.33 4.69
N CYS A 115 -7.81 -10.35 4.84
CA CYS A 115 -8.12 -11.72 4.43
C CYS A 115 -9.27 -12.30 5.26
N SER A 116 -9.22 -12.20 6.59
CA SER A 116 -10.32 -12.63 7.49
C SER A 116 -11.64 -11.94 7.12
N TYR A 117 -11.62 -10.63 6.88
CA TYR A 117 -12.79 -9.86 6.49
C TYR A 117 -13.38 -10.36 5.16
N TYR A 118 -12.53 -10.56 4.15
CA TYR A 118 -12.94 -11.07 2.85
C TYR A 118 -13.63 -12.44 2.96
N GLU A 119 -13.07 -13.35 3.76
CA GLU A 119 -13.66 -14.67 3.95
C GLU A 119 -15.02 -14.57 4.63
N LYS A 120 -15.14 -13.82 5.72
CA LYS A 120 -16.41 -13.67 6.44
C LYS A 120 -17.53 -13.02 5.63
N ARG A 121 -17.19 -12.15 4.67
CA ARG A 121 -18.18 -11.40 3.89
C ARG A 121 -18.62 -12.11 2.61
N TRP A 122 -17.71 -12.78 1.91
CA TRP A 122 -17.96 -13.30 0.56
C TRP A 122 -17.59 -14.78 0.34
N LYS A 123 -17.19 -15.52 1.38
CA LYS A 123 -16.98 -16.98 1.32
C LYS A 123 -17.77 -17.68 2.41
#